data_AF-X1J2L0-F1
#
_entry.id   AF-X1J2L0-F1
#
_cell.length_a   1.000
_cell.length_b   1.000
_cell.length_c   1.000
_cell.angle_alpha   90.00
_cell.angle_beta   90.00
_cell.angle_gamma   90.00
#
_symmetry.space_group_name_H-M   'P 1'
#
loop_
_entity.id
_entity.type
_entity.pdbx_description
1 polymer ?
#
loop_
_entity_poly.entity_id
_entity_poly.type
_entity_poly.pdbx_seq_one_letter_code
_entity_poly.pdbx_strand_id
1 'polypeptide(L)' 'MNIKNLLIGFATIFAVTLVAATIVTYLWNLIRHGQGAFDWETSFRLAIILGIVVPVFMRRLKEKTGLF' A
#
# COMPACT_ATOMS: atom_id res chain seq x y z
N MET A 1 -7.71 19.97 -3.44
CA MET A 1 -6.54 19.26 -4.01
C MET A 1 -6.81 19.00 -5.47
N ASN A 2 -5.82 19.18 -6.34
CA ASN A 2 -5.97 18.76 -7.73
C ASN A 2 -6.02 17.23 -7.75
N ILE A 3 -7.00 16.63 -8.45
CA ILE A 3 -7.22 15.17 -8.47
C ILE A 3 -5.93 14.41 -8.84
N LYS A 4 -5.08 15.03 -9.65
CA LYS A 4 -3.74 14.54 -10.01
C LYS A 4 -2.88 14.19 -8.80
N ASN A 5 -2.80 15.05 -7.78
CA ASN A 5 -1.95 14.80 -6.62
C ASN A 5 -2.46 13.61 -5.79
N LEU A 6 -3.78 13.38 -5.79
CA LEU A 6 -4.37 12.24 -5.09
C LEU A 6 -4.03 10.95 -5.80
N LEU A 7 -4.16 10.95 -7.12
CA LEU A 7 -3.86 9.80 -7.96
C LEU A 7 -2.37 9.44 -7.91
N ILE A 8 -1.48 10.43 -7.93
CA ILE A 8 -0.03 10.19 -7.78
C ILE A 8 0.27 9.59 -6.40
N GLY A 9 -0.26 10.18 -5.32
CA GLY A 9 -0.06 9.66 -3.96
C GLY A 9 -0.61 8.25 -3.79
N PHE A 10 -1.80 7.98 -4.33
CA PHE A 10 -2.38 6.64 -4.38
C PHE A 10 -1.48 5.67 -5.14
N ALA A 11 -1.06 6.00 -6.36
CA ALA A 11 -0.27 5.12 -7.21
C ALA A 11 1.09 4.77 -6.59
N THR A 12 1.77 5.76 -5.98
CA THR A 12 3.04 5.53 -5.29
C THR A 12 2.87 4.58 -4.11
N ILE A 13 1.89 4.83 -3.24
CA ILE A 13 1.69 4.00 -2.04
C ILE A 13 1.20 2.60 -2.44
N PHE A 14 0.27 2.52 -3.39
CA PHE A 14 -0.21 1.28 -3.96
C PHE A 14 0.95 0.42 -4.48
N ALA A 15 1.83 0.97 -5.32
CA ALA A 15 2.95 0.23 -5.90
C ALA A 15 3.91 -0.29 -4.82
N VAL A 16 4.28 0.56 -3.86
CA VAL A 16 5.19 0.19 -2.76
C VAL A 16 4.56 -0.90 -1.89
N THR A 17 3.29 -0.75 -1.50
CA THR A 17 2.57 -1.73 -0.70
C THR A 17 2.41 -3.06 -1.45
N LEU A 18 2.08 -3.02 -2.75
CA LEU A 18 1.91 -4.23 -3.55
C LEU A 18 3.21 -5.03 -3.61
N VAL A 19 4.33 -4.36 -3.91
CA VAL A 19 5.66 -5.01 -3.96
C VAL A 19 6.04 -5.57 -2.60
N ALA A 20 5.91 -4.78 -1.53
CA ALA A 20 6.23 -5.23 -0.17
C ALA A 20 5.37 -6.42 0.27
N ALA A 21 4.05 -6.34 0.07
CA ALA A 21 3.13 -7.42 0.45
C ALA A 21 3.37 -8.69 -0.37
N THR A 22 3.65 -8.56 -1.67
CA THR A 22 3.96 -9.69 -2.55
C THR A 22 5.23 -10.41 -2.08
N ILE A 23 6.28 -9.66 -1.73
CA ILE A 23 7.53 -10.23 -1.23
C ILE A 23 7.31 -10.90 0.13
N VAL A 24 6.64 -10.23 1.07
CA VAL A 24 6.40 -10.75 2.42
C VAL A 24 5.56 -12.02 2.38
N THR A 25 4.47 -12.03 1.62
CA THR A 25 3.59 -13.20 1.49
C THR A 25 4.29 -14.34 0.77
N TYR A 26 5.06 -14.06 -0.28
CA TYR A 26 5.88 -15.08 -0.97
C TYR A 26 6.88 -15.73 -0.02
N LEU A 27 7.66 -14.94 0.72
CA LEU A 27 8.64 -15.46 1.66
C LEU A 27 7.98 -16.28 2.77
N TRP A 28 6.84 -15.81 3.28
CA TRP A 28 6.07 -16.54 4.27
C TRP A 28 5.58 -17.90 3.73
N ASN A 29 5.05 -17.94 2.51
CA ASN A 29 4.59 -19.16 1.86
C ASN A 29 5.75 -20.14 1.61
N LEU A 30 6.90 -19.62 1.18
CA LEU A 30 8.10 -20.42 0.96
C LEU A 30 8.59 -21.08 2.28
N ILE A 31 8.65 -20.32 3.36
CA ILE A 31 9.15 -20.80 4.66
C ILE A 31 8.16 -21.77 5.32
N ARG A 32 6.85 -21.47 5.28
CA ARG A 32 5.84 -22.23 6.04
C ARG A 32 5.28 -23.42 5.30
N HIS A 33 5.07 -23.30 3.99
CA HIS A 33 4.42 -24.31 3.17
C HIS A 33 5.40 -25.01 2.22
N GLY A 34 6.67 -24.57 2.17
CA GLY A 34 7.66 -25.10 1.23
C GLY A 34 7.34 -24.78 -0.23
N GLN A 35 6.36 -23.92 -0.49
CA GLN A 35 5.87 -23.57 -1.81
C GLN A 35 6.02 -22.07 -2.03
N GLY A 36 6.83 -21.70 -3.04
CA GLY A 36 6.99 -20.31 -3.48
C GLY A 36 5.78 -19.82 -4.26
N ALA A 37 4.64 -19.65 -3.59
CA ALA A 37 3.40 -19.17 -4.18
C ALA A 37 3.21 -17.67 -3.87
N PHE A 38 2.96 -16.88 -4.91
CA PHE A 38 2.59 -15.47 -4.76
C PHE A 38 1.12 -15.34 -4.35
N ASP A 39 0.85 -14.66 -3.24
CA ASP A 39 -0.51 -14.34 -2.79
C ASP A 39 -0.93 -12.96 -3.32
N TRP A 40 -1.45 -12.97 -4.55
CA TRP A 40 -1.96 -11.77 -5.21
C TRP A 40 -3.20 -11.22 -4.51
N GLU A 41 -4.11 -12.07 -4.01
CA GLU A 41 -5.36 -11.63 -3.39
C GLU A 41 -5.09 -10.76 -2.16
N THR A 42 -4.24 -11.24 -1.25
CA THR A 42 -3.85 -10.50 -0.05
C THR A 42 -3.06 -9.24 -0.42
N SER A 43 -2.11 -9.35 -1.34
CA SER A 43 -1.23 -8.23 -1.72
C SER A 43 -2.00 -7.09 -2.39
N PHE A 44 -2.92 -7.40 -3.31
CA PHE A 44 -3.78 -6.40 -3.96
C PHE A 44 -4.74 -5.74 -2.97
N ARG A 45 -5.39 -6.51 -2.09
CA ARG A 45 -6.29 -5.95 -1.07
C ARG A 45 -5.56 -4.95 -0.17
N LEU A 46 -4.38 -5.30 0.32
CA LEU A 46 -3.57 -4.40 1.14
C LEU A 46 -3.14 -3.15 0.37
N ALA A 47 -2.69 -3.31 -0.88
CA ALA A 47 -2.26 -2.19 -1.71
C ALA A 47 -3.40 -1.20 -1.99
N ILE A 48 -4.62 -1.67 -2.27
CA ILE A 48 -5.79 -0.80 -2.47
C ILE A 48 -6.13 -0.06 -1.17
N ILE A 49 -6.22 -0.77 -0.06
CA ILE A 49 -6.60 -0.18 1.24
C ILE A 49 -5.60 0.89 1.64
N LEU A 50 -4.29 0.56 1.66
CA LEU A 50 -3.26 1.50 2.10
C LEU A 50 -3.04 2.63 1.08
N GLY A 51 -3.15 2.34 -0.22
CA GLY A 51 -3.09 3.34 -1.27
C GLY A 51 -4.15 4.43 -1.12
N ILE A 52 -5.34 4.11 -0.57
CA ILE A 52 -6.40 5.09 -0.32
C ILE A 52 -6.27 5.72 1.07
N VAL A 53 -6.08 4.90 2.10
CA VAL A 53 -6.11 5.34 3.50
C VAL A 53 -4.96 6.30 3.80
N VAL A 54 -3.74 6.00 3.35
CA VAL A 54 -2.56 6.80 3.72
C VAL A 54 -2.62 8.22 3.15
N PRO A 55 -2.88 8.45 1.85
CA PRO A 55 -2.98 9.82 1.32
C PRO A 55 -4.11 10.63 1.98
N VAL A 56 -5.24 9.99 2.28
CA VAL A 56 -6.38 10.65 2.94
C VAL A 56 -6.03 11.00 4.39
N PHE A 57 -5.40 10.08 5.12
CA PHE A 57 -5.00 10.31 6.51
C PHE A 57 -3.90 11.36 6.63
N MET A 58 -2.88 11.30 5.78
CA MET A 58 -1.78 12.25 5.76
C MET A 58 -2.28 13.68 5.46
N ARG A 59 -3.29 13.80 4.60
CA ARG A 59 -3.96 15.08 4.36
C ARG A 59 -4.67 15.61 5.61
N ARG A 60 -5.47 14.77 6.29
CA ARG A 60 -6.17 15.19 7.51
C ARG A 60 -5.20 15.57 8.62
N LEU A 61 -4.07 14.86 8.72
CA LEU A 61 -2.99 15.24 9.63
C LEU A 61 -2.45 16.63 9.27
N LYS A 62 -2.10 16.87 7.99
CA LYS A 62 -1.60 18.17 7.54
C LYS A 62 -2.56 19.31 7.87
N GLU A 63 -3.86 19.11 7.66
CA GLU A 63 -4.91 20.10 7.97
C GLU A 63 -5.01 20.38 9.49
N LYS A 64 -4.75 19.38 10.35
CA LYS A 64 -4.83 19.53 11.81
C LYS A 64 -3.57 20.07 12.48
N THR A 65 -2.39 19.66 12.03
CA THR A 65 -1.11 19.98 12.71
C THR A 65 -0.37 21.15 12.08
N GLY A 66 -0.80 21.64 10.91
CA GLY A 66 -0.10 22.71 10.19
C GLY A 66 1.33 22.33 9.80
N LEU A 67 1.66 21.03 9.77
CA LEU A 67 3.02 20.59 9.56
C LEU A 67 3.43 20.83 8.10
N PHE A 68 4.33 21.82 7.96
CA PHE A 68 4.93 22.44 6.77
C PHE A 68 3.99 23.27 5.88
#